data_AF-A0A957QBX1-F1
#
_entry.id   AF-A0A957QBX1-F1
#
_cell.length_a   1.000
_cell.length_b   1.000
_cell.length_c   1.000
_cell.angle_alpha   90.00
_cell.angle_beta   90.00
_cell.angle_gamma   90.00
#
_symmetry.space_group_name_H-M   'P 1'
#
loop_
_entity.id
_entity.type
_entity.pdbx_description
1 polymer ?
#
loop_
_entity_poly.entity_id
_entity_poly.type
_entity_poly.pdbx_seq_one_letter_code
_entity_poly.pdbx_strand_id
1 'polypeptide(L)'
;LLCLFAGAVKTVDLHLQPETIHFGVDVADDDPERYVKQLRAPNGASNGPTVDPLPWRDAAQRVLEISFIAGHLPAAANNGAAFAVAMIEGVEKVRLTWAGS
;
A
#
# COMPACT_ATOMS: atom_id res chain seq x y z
N LEU A 1 -21.84 -5.42 -0.07
CA LEU A 1 -22.54 -4.23 0.46
C LEU A 1 -23.54 -3.74 -0.58
N LEU A 2 -24.80 -3.48 -0.22
CA LEU A 2 -25.81 -2.89 -1.11
C LEU A 2 -26.31 -1.58 -0.48
N CYS A 3 -26.10 -0.45 -1.14
CA CYS A 3 -26.51 0.87 -0.66
C CYS A 3 -27.70 1.39 -1.47
N LEU A 4 -28.84 1.59 -0.81
CA LEU A 4 -30.04 2.18 -1.41
C LEU A 4 -30.24 3.58 -0.83
N PHE A 5 -30.31 4.58 -1.70
CA PHE A 5 -30.49 5.98 -1.31
C PHE A 5 -31.81 6.51 -1.84
N ALA A 6 -32.54 7.26 -1.01
CA ALA A 6 -33.70 8.01 -1.46
C ALA A 6 -33.24 9.41 -1.91
N GLY A 7 -33.15 9.62 -3.22
CA GLY A 7 -32.72 10.89 -3.83
C GLY A 7 -31.32 10.85 -4.46
N ALA A 8 -30.90 11.98 -5.04
CA ALA A 8 -29.64 12.08 -5.77
C ALA A 8 -28.43 12.16 -4.81
N VAL A 9 -27.48 11.25 -5.00
CA VAL A 9 -26.21 11.25 -4.26
C VAL A 9 -25.08 11.64 -5.18
N LYS A 10 -24.34 12.70 -4.82
CA LYS A 10 -23.20 13.19 -5.61
C LYS A 10 -21.94 12.35 -5.41
N THR A 11 -21.68 11.97 -4.16
CA THR A 11 -20.48 11.20 -3.78
C THR A 11 -20.79 10.24 -2.65
N VAL A 12 -20.29 9.02 -2.75
CA VAL A 12 -20.26 8.03 -1.66
C VAL A 12 -18.82 7.57 -1.45
N ASP A 13 -18.34 7.71 -0.21
CA ASP A 13 -17.07 7.15 0.23
C ASP A 13 -17.34 5.90 1.07
N LEU A 14 -16.75 4.77 0.69
CA LEU A 14 -16.85 3.52 1.44
C LEU A 14 -15.48 3.20 2.05
N HIS A 15 -15.44 3.13 3.39
CA HIS A 15 -14.31 2.57 4.14
C HIS A 15 -14.75 1.25 4.74
N LEU A 16 -14.48 0.15 4.03
CA LEU A 16 -14.74 -1.18 4.54
C LEU A 16 -13.62 -1.61 5.48
N GLN A 17 -13.95 -2.45 6.46
CA GLN A 17 -12.90 -3.10 7.24
C GLN A 17 -12.04 -3.98 6.31
N PRO A 18 -10.71 -3.98 6.49
CA PRO A 18 -9.84 -4.90 5.76
C PRO A 18 -10.26 -6.34 6.06
N GLU A 19 -10.62 -7.09 5.02
CA GLU A 19 -10.90 -8.53 5.15
C GLU A 19 -9.59 -9.33 5.26
N THR A 20 -8.51 -8.80 4.66
CA THR A 20 -7.17 -9.39 4.66
C THR A 20 -6.09 -8.32 4.79
N ILE A 21 -4.91 -8.73 5.26
CA ILE A 21 -3.72 -7.88 5.29
C ILE A 21 -3.03 -8.00 3.92
N HIS A 22 -2.84 -6.86 3.25
CA HIS A 22 -2.19 -6.81 1.94
C HIS A 22 -0.73 -6.36 2.08
N PHE A 23 0.13 -6.98 1.28
CA PHE A 23 1.53 -6.63 1.12
C PHE A 23 1.85 -6.63 -0.36
N GLY A 24 2.61 -5.63 -0.81
CA GLY A 24 2.93 -5.45 -2.22
C GLY A 24 3.83 -4.24 -2.42
N VAL A 25 3.84 -3.75 -3.65
CA VAL A 25 4.61 -2.60 -4.11
C VAL A 25 3.71 -1.74 -5.00
N ASP A 26 3.96 -0.44 -5.00
CA ASP A 26 3.22 0.54 -5.76
C ASP A 26 3.87 0.75 -7.13
N VAL A 27 3.09 1.21 -8.10
CA VAL A 27 3.61 1.72 -9.37
C VAL A 27 3.95 3.20 -9.17
N ALA A 28 5.08 3.66 -9.69
CA ALA A 28 5.48 5.05 -9.59
C ALA A 28 4.54 5.95 -10.41
N ASP A 29 4.23 7.14 -9.89
CA ASP A 29 3.30 8.08 -10.54
C ASP A 29 3.80 8.56 -11.92
N ASP A 30 5.11 8.55 -12.14
CA ASP A 30 5.78 9.03 -13.35
C ASP A 30 6.04 7.93 -14.40
N ASP A 31 6.05 6.67 -14.00
CA ASP A 31 6.40 5.54 -14.88
C ASP A 31 5.62 4.26 -14.50
N PRO A 32 4.75 3.74 -15.39
CA PRO A 32 3.96 2.54 -15.14
C PRO A 32 4.77 1.24 -15.05
N GLU A 33 6.02 1.23 -15.50
CA GLU A 33 6.93 0.08 -15.42
C GLU A 33 7.86 0.13 -14.21
N ARG A 34 7.89 1.25 -13.48
CA ARG A 34 8.68 1.43 -12.27
C ARG A 34 7.85 1.11 -11.04
N TYR A 35 8.36 0.19 -10.24
CA TYR A 35 7.75 -0.17 -8.97
C TYR A 35 8.54 0.42 -7.80
N VAL A 36 7.82 0.86 -6.79
CA VAL A 36 8.36 1.48 -5.57
C VAL A 36 7.63 0.94 -4.34
N LYS A 37 8.21 1.13 -3.15
CA LYS A 37 7.50 0.84 -1.90
C LYS A 37 7.72 1.93 -0.88
N GLN A 38 6.66 2.62 -0.48
CA GLN A 38 6.73 3.47 0.71
C GLN A 38 6.51 2.61 1.96
N LEU A 39 7.54 2.50 2.81
CA LEU A 39 7.42 1.77 4.07
C LEU A 39 6.56 2.57 5.05
N ARG A 40 5.71 1.88 5.82
CA ARG A 40 5.01 2.52 6.93
C ARG A 40 5.95 2.74 8.10
N ALA A 41 5.75 3.84 8.81
CA ALA A 41 6.37 4.07 10.09
C ALA A 41 5.86 3.04 11.13
N PRO A 42 6.57 2.83 12.26
CA PRO A 42 6.15 1.86 13.28
C PRO A 42 4.75 2.07 13.86
N ASN A 43 4.21 3.30 13.76
CA ASN A 43 2.84 3.64 14.15
C ASN A 43 1.80 3.41 13.04
N GLY A 44 2.19 2.84 11.90
CA GLY A 44 1.34 2.58 10.74
C GLY A 44 1.16 3.77 9.78
N ALA A 45 1.77 4.94 10.04
CA ALA A 45 1.63 6.09 9.16
C ALA A 45 2.35 5.90 7.81
N SER A 46 1.76 6.38 6.72
CA SER A 46 2.33 6.39 5.36
C SER A 46 3.35 7.52 5.18
N ASN A 47 4.39 7.54 6.00
CA ASN A 47 5.44 8.58 5.97
C ASN A 47 6.83 8.03 6.28
N GLY A 48 7.02 6.71 6.18
CA GLY A 48 8.35 6.11 6.25
C GLY A 48 9.14 6.28 4.96
N PRO A 49 10.37 5.73 4.93
CA PRO A 49 11.24 5.84 3.76
C PRO A 49 10.65 5.09 2.56
N THR A 50 10.92 5.63 1.37
CA THR A 50 10.60 4.96 0.10
C THR A 50 11.78 4.10 -0.33
N VAL A 51 11.51 2.83 -0.65
CA VAL A 51 12.45 1.92 -1.28
C VAL A 51 12.28 2.04 -2.79
N ASP A 52 13.27 2.67 -3.41
CA ASP A 52 13.32 2.95 -4.84
C ASP A 52 14.79 3.18 -5.26
N PRO A 53 15.37 2.35 -6.14
CA PRO A 53 14.72 1.24 -6.83
C PRO A 53 14.43 0.04 -5.91
N LEU A 54 13.45 -0.79 -6.27
CA LEU A 54 13.19 -2.03 -5.56
C LEU A 54 14.36 -3.02 -5.69
N PRO A 55 14.70 -3.75 -4.61
CA PRO A 55 15.83 -4.67 -4.61
C PRO A 55 15.43 -6.01 -5.23
N TRP A 56 15.50 -6.12 -6.55
CA TRP A 56 15.22 -7.37 -7.25
C TRP A 56 16.35 -8.39 -7.02
N ARG A 57 16.00 -9.56 -6.48
CA ARG A 57 16.86 -10.74 -6.51
C ARG A 57 16.80 -11.42 -7.88
N ASP A 58 15.59 -11.47 -8.45
CA ASP A 58 15.32 -11.93 -9.81
C ASP A 58 14.17 -11.08 -10.38
N ALA A 59 14.52 -10.17 -11.29
CA ALA A 59 13.53 -9.28 -11.91
C ALA A 59 12.59 -10.02 -12.88
N ALA A 60 13.08 -11.08 -13.55
CA ALA A 60 12.28 -11.82 -14.52
C ALA A 60 11.16 -12.63 -13.84
N GLN A 61 11.43 -13.14 -12.64
CA GLN A 61 10.46 -13.86 -11.81
C GLN A 61 9.76 -12.95 -10.77
N ARG A 62 10.04 -11.64 -10.77
CA ARG A 62 9.50 -10.66 -9.81
C ARG A 62 9.77 -11.04 -8.34
N VAL A 63 10.99 -11.49 -8.05
CA VAL A 63 11.43 -11.87 -6.70
C VAL A 63 12.24 -10.74 -6.07
N LEU A 64 11.80 -10.27 -4.90
CA LEU A 64 12.46 -9.23 -4.12
C LEU A 64 13.44 -9.80 -3.10
N GLU A 65 14.54 -9.09 -2.88
CA GLU A 65 15.50 -9.32 -1.81
C GLU A 65 14.98 -8.69 -0.51
N ILE A 66 14.18 -9.47 0.24
CA ILE A 66 13.53 -9.02 1.47
C ILE A 66 14.53 -8.53 2.53
N SER A 67 15.73 -9.11 2.58
CA SER A 67 16.76 -8.70 3.54
C SER A 67 17.21 -7.25 3.33
N PHE A 68 17.25 -6.80 2.08
CA PHE A 68 17.57 -5.40 1.73
C PHE A 68 16.47 -4.45 2.21
N ILE A 69 15.20 -4.83 2.00
CA ILE A 69 14.05 -4.04 2.46
C ILE A 69 14.04 -3.97 3.99
N ALA A 70 14.25 -5.10 4.67
CA ALA A 70 14.33 -5.15 6.13
C ALA A 70 15.47 -4.28 6.69
N GLY A 71 16.55 -4.10 5.94
CA GLY A 71 17.66 -3.20 6.31
C GLY A 71 17.27 -1.72 6.40
N HIS A 72 16.12 -1.31 5.86
CA HIS A 72 15.60 0.06 5.99
C HIS A 72 14.82 0.27 7.29
N LEU A 73 14.58 -0.81 8.06
CA LEU A 73 13.92 -0.72 9.35
C LEU A 73 14.93 -0.38 10.45
N PRO A 74 14.54 0.41 11.46
CA PRO A 74 15.41 0.66 12.60
C PRO A 74 15.77 -0.66 13.29
N ALA A 75 17.00 -0.78 13.79
CA ALA A 75 17.51 -2.03 14.38
C ALA A 75 16.64 -2.57 15.53
N ALA A 76 16.02 -1.69 16.32
CA ALA A 76 15.08 -2.05 17.38
C ALA A 76 13.78 -2.70 16.86
N ALA A 77 13.54 -2.63 15.54
CA ALA A 77 12.37 -3.13 14.82
C ALA A 77 12.76 -4.24 13.82
N ASN A 78 13.93 -4.87 13.96
CA ASN A 78 14.34 -5.97 13.09
C ASN A 78 13.70 -7.31 13.51
N ASN A 79 12.37 -7.37 13.47
CA ASN A 79 11.59 -8.58 13.69
C ASN A 79 10.45 -8.68 12.66
N GLY A 80 9.88 -9.88 12.51
CA GLY A 80 8.85 -10.14 11.50
C GLY A 80 7.59 -9.29 11.67
N ALA A 81 7.20 -8.95 12.90
CA ALA A 81 6.01 -8.14 13.15
C ALA A 81 6.21 -6.69 12.68
N ALA A 82 7.37 -6.10 12.97
CA ALA A 82 7.71 -4.77 12.51
C ALA A 82 7.90 -4.71 10.98
N PHE A 83 8.49 -5.76 10.39
CA PHE A 83 8.56 -5.88 8.93
C PHE A 83 7.16 -5.95 8.30
N ALA A 84 6.25 -6.73 8.88
CA ALA A 84 4.88 -6.78 8.43
C ALA A 84 4.21 -5.39 8.52
N VAL A 85 4.30 -4.68 9.65
CA VAL A 85 3.74 -3.33 9.80
C VAL A 85 4.27 -2.38 8.72
N ALA A 86 5.58 -2.41 8.46
CA ALA A 86 6.21 -1.56 7.46
C ALA A 86 5.72 -1.86 6.02
N MET A 87 5.39 -3.12 5.73
CA MET A 87 4.98 -3.57 4.41
C MET A 87 3.48 -3.51 4.14
N ILE A 88 2.66 -3.38 5.20
CA ILE A 88 1.19 -3.34 5.10
C ILE A 88 0.74 -2.25 4.13
N GLU A 89 -0.15 -2.61 3.22
CA GLU A 89 -0.88 -1.66 2.39
C GLU A 89 -2.16 -1.20 3.08
N GLY A 90 -2.54 0.03 2.77
CA GLY A 90 -3.83 0.54 3.22
C GLY A 90 -4.94 -0.19 2.46
N VAL A 91 -6.13 -0.26 3.06
CA VAL A 91 -7.30 -0.66 2.29
C VAL A 91 -7.68 0.43 1.31
N GLU A 92 -8.09 0.02 0.11
CA GLU A 92 -8.58 0.95 -0.89
C GLU A 92 -9.80 1.71 -0.36
N LYS A 93 -9.74 3.03 -0.47
CA LYS A 93 -10.92 3.86 -0.34
C LYS A 93 -11.62 3.88 -1.70
N VAL A 94 -12.78 3.23 -1.78
CA VAL A 94 -13.62 3.32 -2.96
C VAL A 94 -14.47 4.58 -2.88
N ARG A 95 -14.26 5.49 -3.83
CA ARG A 95 -15.06 6.70 -4.01
C ARG A 95 -15.91 6.58 -5.27
N LEU A 96 -17.22 6.62 -5.11
CA LEU A 96 -18.17 6.68 -6.21
C LEU A 96 -18.59 8.15 -6.39
N THR A 97 -18.38 8.70 -7.58
CA THR A 97 -18.82 10.05 -7.94
C THR A 97 -19.81 10.00 -9.09
N TRP A 98 -20.90 10.74 -8.97
CA TRP A 98 -21.84 10.93 -10.06
C TRP A 98 -21.40 12.13 -10.92
N ALA A 99 -20.96 11.85 -12.15
CA ALA A 99 -20.68 12.86 -13.16
C ALA A 99 -21.95 13.09 -13.98
N GLY A 100 -22.87 13.90 -13.46
CA GLY A 100 -24.03 14.34 -14.24
C GLY A 100 -23.64 15.37 -15.30
N SER A 101 -24.15 15.16 -16.52
CA SER A 101 -24.34 16.18 -17.55
C SER A 101 -25.42 17.18 -17.16
#